data_AF-A0A645D185-F1
#
_entry.id   AF-A0A645D185-F1
#
_cell.length_a   1.000
_cell.length_b   1.000
_cell.length_c   1.000
_cell.angle_alpha   90.00
_cell.angle_beta   90.00
_cell.angle_gamma   90.00
#
_symmetry.space_group_name_H-M   'P 1'
#
loop_
_entity.id
_entity.type
_entity.pdbx_description
1 polymer ?
#
loop_
_entity_poly.entity_id
_entity_poly.type
_entity_poly.pdbx_seq_one_letter_code
_entity_poly.pdbx_strand_id
1 'polypeptide(L)'
;MIDLRTRIIPDTLNVLIGLTAFCVFEPWNLLGIFTALPFLLAAVFCGGMGGGDIKLMAACGVVLGLPYGLLAEMLGLFVMLGFYATYCCIQKIRKAEIMKSFPLAPFLSIGCTTAYFIKLG
;
A
#
# COMPACT_ATOMS: atom_id res chain seq x y z
N MET A 1 2.08 21.34 -16.38
CA MET A 1 2.73 21.61 -15.08
C MET A 1 1.88 20.90 -14.05
N ILE A 2 2.22 19.63 -13.78
CA ILE A 2 1.36 18.73 -12.99
C ILE A 2 1.57 19.09 -11.53
N ASP A 3 0.50 19.59 -10.92
CA ASP A 3 0.43 20.02 -9.53
C ASP A 3 0.56 18.79 -8.62
N LEU A 4 1.78 18.55 -8.15
CA LEU A 4 2.18 17.45 -7.28
C LEU A 4 1.87 17.76 -5.79
N ARG A 5 0.82 18.56 -5.51
CA ARG A 5 0.58 19.14 -4.17
C ARG A 5 -0.64 18.59 -3.44
N THR A 6 -1.59 17.96 -4.14
CA THR A 6 -2.79 17.43 -3.48
C THR A 6 -2.57 16.00 -3.01
N ARG A 7 -2.49 15.87 -1.68
CA ARG A 7 -2.66 14.64 -0.90
C ARG A 7 -4.00 13.95 -1.20
N ILE A 8 -4.15 13.33 -2.36
CA ILE A 8 -5.33 12.54 -2.71
C ILE A 8 -4.81 11.27 -3.37
N ILE A 9 -5.10 10.13 -2.74
CA ILE A 9 -5.00 8.80 -3.31
C ILE A 9 -5.69 8.89 -4.68
N PRO A 10 -5.00 8.72 -5.82
CA PRO A 10 -5.63 8.98 -7.11
C PRO A 10 -6.90 8.12 -7.22
N ASP A 11 -8.06 8.78 -7.28
CA ASP A 11 -9.39 8.17 -7.23
C ASP A 11 -9.56 7.03 -8.26
N THR A 12 -8.82 7.11 -9.36
CA THR A 12 -8.71 6.08 -10.39
C THR A 12 -8.34 4.71 -9.84
N LEU A 13 -7.48 4.62 -8.80
CA LEU A 13 -7.02 3.36 -8.23
C LEU A 13 -8.06 2.72 -7.31
N ASN A 14 -8.75 3.51 -6.49
CA ASN A 14 -9.84 3.02 -5.63
C ASN A 14 -11.04 2.55 -6.47
N VAL A 15 -11.31 3.27 -7.57
CA VAL A 15 -12.31 2.88 -8.58
C VAL A 15 -11.88 1.61 -9.33
N LEU A 16 -10.60 1.43 -9.67
CA LEU A 16 -10.12 0.20 -10.30
C LEU A 16 -10.19 -1.01 -9.37
N ILE A 17 -9.83 -0.86 -8.09
CA ILE A 17 -9.92 -1.91 -7.07
C ILE A 17 -11.39 -2.29 -6.83
N GLY A 18 -12.29 -1.30 -6.76
CA GLY A 18 -13.73 -1.54 -6.68
C GLY A 18 -14.31 -2.25 -7.91
N LEU A 19 -13.91 -1.85 -9.12
CA LEU A 19 -14.38 -2.48 -10.37
C LEU A 19 -13.84 -3.91 -10.53
N THR A 20 -12.59 -4.16 -10.14
CA THR A 20 -11.98 -5.50 -10.23
C THR A 20 -12.52 -6.46 -9.18
N ALA A 21 -12.81 -5.99 -7.96
CA ALA A 21 -13.56 -6.75 -6.97
C ALA A 21 -14.92 -7.20 -7.53
N PHE A 22 -15.64 -6.30 -8.20
CA PHE A 22 -16.97 -6.62 -8.77
C PHE A 22 -16.91 -7.60 -9.95
N CYS A 23 -15.79 -7.67 -10.68
CA CYS A 23 -15.67 -8.46 -11.91
C CYS A 23 -15.02 -9.84 -11.71
N VAL A 24 -14.25 -10.07 -10.64
CA VAL A 24 -13.50 -11.32 -10.36
C VAL A 24 -13.79 -11.80 -8.92
N PHE A 25 -15.07 -11.89 -8.57
CA PHE A 25 -15.48 -12.37 -7.25
C PHE A 25 -15.39 -13.91 -7.18
N GLU A 26 -14.20 -14.45 -6.93
CA GLU A 26 -14.01 -15.87 -6.64
C GLU A 26 -14.01 -16.11 -5.12
N PRO A 27 -14.81 -17.06 -4.59
CA PRO A 27 -14.91 -17.32 -3.15
C PRO A 27 -13.58 -17.80 -2.52
N TRP A 28 -12.66 -18.34 -3.32
CA TRP A 28 -11.34 -18.74 -2.86
C TRP A 28 -10.46 -17.56 -2.42
N ASN A 29 -10.74 -16.37 -2.95
CA ASN A 29 -9.96 -15.17 -2.74
C ASN A 29 -10.30 -14.46 -1.40
N LEU A 30 -11.33 -14.92 -0.67
CA LEU A 30 -11.64 -14.41 0.69
C LEU A 30 -10.49 -14.59 1.68
N LEU A 31 -9.65 -15.62 1.48
CA LEU A 31 -8.45 -15.81 2.30
C LEU A 31 -7.48 -14.63 2.17
N GLY A 32 -7.59 -13.85 1.08
CA GLY A 32 -6.86 -12.61 0.91
C GLY A 32 -7.08 -11.57 2.00
N ILE A 33 -8.16 -11.64 2.78
CA ILE A 33 -8.35 -10.72 3.91
C ILE A 33 -7.24 -10.85 4.99
N PHE A 34 -6.59 -12.02 5.05
CA PHE A 34 -5.47 -12.27 5.95
C PHE A 34 -4.23 -11.44 5.60
N THR A 35 -4.13 -10.84 4.42
CA THR A 35 -3.02 -9.93 4.10
C THR A 35 -3.10 -8.63 4.89
N ALA A 36 -4.23 -8.31 5.51
CA ALA A 36 -4.33 -7.19 6.45
C ALA A 36 -3.82 -7.54 7.86
N LEU A 37 -3.64 -8.83 8.17
CA LEU A 37 -3.21 -9.31 9.47
C LEU A 37 -1.82 -8.78 9.88
N PRO A 38 -0.77 -8.80 9.03
CA PRO A 38 0.53 -8.22 9.38
C PRO A 38 0.44 -6.72 9.71
N PHE A 39 -0.32 -5.94 8.94
CA PHE A 39 -0.61 -4.53 9.25
C PHE A 39 -1.41 -4.36 10.55
N LEU A 40 -2.39 -5.23 10.81
CA LEU A 40 -3.17 -5.21 12.06
C LEU A 40 -2.27 -5.49 13.27
N LEU A 41 -1.39 -6.50 13.18
CA LEU A 41 -0.40 -6.76 14.22
C LEU A 41 0.52 -5.56 14.40
N ALA A 42 1.08 -5.02 13.32
CA ALA A 42 1.94 -3.84 13.39
C ALA A 42 1.22 -2.64 14.03
N ALA A 43 -0.07 -2.43 13.74
CA ALA A 43 -0.87 -1.38 14.37
C ALA A 43 -1.04 -1.58 15.89
N VAL A 44 -1.28 -2.83 16.33
CA VAL A 44 -1.47 -3.17 17.75
C VAL A 44 -0.14 -3.12 18.52
N PHE A 45 0.94 -3.65 17.96
CA PHE A 45 2.24 -3.74 18.62
C PHE A 45 3.03 -2.43 18.58
N CYS A 46 3.05 -1.73 17.44
CA CYS A 46 3.85 -0.52 17.29
C CYS A 46 3.09 0.77 17.65
N GLY A 47 1.75 0.76 17.56
CA GLY A 47 0.93 1.93 17.81
C GLY A 47 1.14 3.04 16.77
N GLY A 48 0.06 3.54 16.17
CA GLY A 48 0.13 4.68 15.23
C GLY A 48 0.21 4.31 13.75
N MET A 49 -0.05 3.04 13.39
CA MET A 49 -0.29 2.67 12.00
C MET A 49 -1.70 3.09 11.57
N GLY A 50 -1.84 3.64 10.36
CA GLY A 50 -3.12 4.13 9.86
C GLY A 50 -4.09 2.99 9.58
N GLY A 51 -5.27 3.01 10.21
CA GLY A 51 -6.32 2.03 9.94
C GLY A 51 -6.81 2.02 8.48
N GLY A 52 -6.54 3.09 7.72
CA GLY A 52 -6.77 3.15 6.28
C GLY A 52 -5.91 2.14 5.50
N ASP A 53 -4.65 1.97 5.87
CA ASP A 53 -3.73 1.05 5.19
C ASP A 53 -4.16 -0.42 5.40
N ILE A 54 -4.64 -0.75 6.61
CA ILE A 54 -5.20 -2.07 6.95
C ILE A 54 -6.42 -2.39 6.07
N LYS A 55 -7.34 -1.43 5.92
CA LYS A 55 -8.54 -1.60 5.09
C LYS A 55 -8.20 -1.73 3.61
N LEU A 56 -7.25 -0.93 3.13
CA LEU A 56 -6.76 -1.00 1.75
C LEU A 56 -6.13 -2.37 1.49
N MET A 57 -5.28 -2.85 2.40
CA MET A 57 -4.62 -4.14 2.26
C MET A 57 -5.61 -5.31 2.39
N ALA A 58 -6.67 -5.17 3.17
CA ALA A 58 -7.77 -6.14 3.23
C ALA A 58 -8.54 -6.19 1.90
N ALA A 59 -8.90 -5.03 1.33
CA ALA A 59 -9.62 -4.95 0.06
C ALA A 59 -8.75 -5.47 -1.10
N CYS A 60 -7.51 -4.99 -1.20
CA CYS A 60 -6.55 -5.47 -2.20
C CYS A 60 -6.27 -6.96 -2.03
N GLY A 61 -6.10 -7.44 -0.79
CA GLY A 61 -5.91 -8.85 -0.49
C GLY A 61 -7.04 -9.71 -1.02
N VAL A 62 -8.30 -9.33 -0.80
CA VAL A 62 -9.46 -10.05 -1.33
C VAL A 62 -9.51 -10.05 -2.87
N VAL A 63 -9.05 -9.00 -3.54
CA VAL A 63 -9.01 -8.92 -5.01
C VAL A 63 -7.83 -9.71 -5.61
N LEU A 64 -6.65 -9.57 -5.03
CA LEU A 64 -5.41 -10.17 -5.53
C LEU A 64 -5.26 -11.64 -5.08
N GLY A 65 -5.84 -12.00 -3.93
CA GLY A 65 -5.61 -13.26 -3.23
C GLY A 65 -4.43 -13.15 -2.26
N LEU A 66 -4.32 -14.10 -1.33
CA LEU A 66 -3.31 -14.10 -0.27
C LEU A 66 -1.85 -13.98 -0.78
N PRO A 67 -1.37 -14.76 -1.76
CA PRO A 67 0.03 -14.69 -2.19
C PRO A 67 0.37 -13.35 -2.87
N TYR A 68 -0.50 -12.87 -3.76
CA TYR A 68 -0.29 -11.62 -4.49
C TYR A 68 -0.52 -10.39 -3.61
N GLY A 69 -1.40 -10.47 -2.62
CA GLY A 69 -1.56 -9.42 -1.62
C GLY A 69 -0.33 -9.30 -0.72
N LEU A 70 0.26 -10.41 -0.24
CA LEU A 70 1.53 -10.35 0.49
C LEU A 70 2.67 -9.79 -0.37
N LEU A 71 2.73 -10.16 -1.66
CA LEU A 71 3.70 -9.57 -2.59
C LEU A 71 3.50 -8.06 -2.75
N ALA A 72 2.25 -7.61 -2.89
CA ALA A 72 1.91 -6.20 -2.96
C ALA A 72 2.36 -5.42 -1.72
N GLU A 73 2.11 -5.97 -0.53
CA GLU A 73 2.56 -5.41 0.74
C GLU A 73 4.10 -5.32 0.80
N MET A 74 4.82 -6.40 0.47
CA MET A 74 6.28 -6.40 0.45
C MET A 74 6.84 -5.36 -0.51
N LEU A 75 6.30 -5.29 -1.74
CA LEU A 75 6.72 -4.30 -2.74
C LEU A 75 6.44 -2.87 -2.27
N GLY A 76 5.25 -2.62 -1.71
CA GLY A 76 4.88 -1.30 -1.20
C GLY A 76 5.79 -0.83 -0.07
N LEU A 77 6.09 -1.72 0.89
CA LEU A 77 7.02 -1.44 1.98
C LEU A 77 8.45 -1.25 1.49
N PHE A 78 8.90 -2.02 0.50
CA PHE A 78 10.24 -1.88 -0.08
C PHE A 78 10.43 -0.51 -0.74
N VAL A 79 9.44 -0.06 -1.53
CA VAL A 79 9.46 1.28 -2.15
C VAL A 79 9.44 2.37 -1.08
N MET A 80 8.62 2.22 -0.02
CA MET A 80 8.60 3.16 1.10
C MET A 80 9.95 3.23 1.81
N LEU A 81 10.58 2.09 2.10
CA LEU A 81 11.85 2.03 2.79
C LEU A 81 12.97 2.67 1.95
N GLY A 82 12.99 2.38 0.65
CA GLY A 82 13.90 3.02 -0.29
C GLY A 82 13.72 4.53 -0.32
N PHE A 83 12.47 5.00 -0.45
CA PHE A 83 12.16 6.43 -0.44
C PHE A 83 12.56 7.10 0.87
N TYR A 84 12.27 6.47 2.01
CA TYR A 84 12.63 6.98 3.33
C TYR A 84 14.15 7.02 3.52
N ALA A 85 14.88 6.01 3.06
CA ALA A 85 16.34 5.97 3.10
C ALA A 85 16.96 7.10 2.26
N THR A 86 16.49 7.28 1.02
CA THR A 86 16.94 8.38 0.16
C THR A 86 16.60 9.74 0.76
N TYR A 87 15.37 9.90 1.28
CA TYR A 87 14.95 11.13 1.94
C TYR A 87 15.80 11.45 3.17
N CYS A 88 16.07 10.47 4.03
CA CYS A 88 16.92 10.60 5.20
C CYS A 88 18.37 10.94 4.81
N CYS A 89 18.89 10.34 3.74
CA CYS A 89 20.21 10.65 3.21
C CYS A 89 20.31 12.12 2.74
N ILE A 90 19.33 12.58 1.95
CA ILE A 90 19.25 13.97 1.47
C ILE A 90 19.09 14.95 2.65
N GLN A 91 18.24 14.63 3.62
CA GLN A 91 18.01 15.42 4.83
C GLN A 91 19.28 15.57 5.68
N LYS A 92 20.04 14.48 5.85
CA LYS A 92 21.35 14.50 6.52
C LYS A 92 22.33 15.43 5.82
N ILE A 93 22.38 15.40 4.49
CA ILE A 93 23.24 16.30 3.70
C ILE A 93 22.77 17.76 3.86
N ARG A 94 21.45 17.99 3.90
CA ARG A 94 20.85 19.34 3.99
C ARG A 94 20.73 19.89 5.41
N LYS A 95 21.09 19.13 6.45
CA LYS A 95 20.89 19.46 7.88
C LYS A 95 19.47 19.97 8.19
N ALA A 96 18.47 19.40 7.52
CA ALA A 96 17.08 19.80 7.67
C ALA A 96 16.31 18.83 8.58
N GLU A 97 15.20 19.31 9.13
CA GLU A 97 14.31 18.55 10.02
C GLU A 97 13.61 17.41 9.24
N ILE A 98 13.76 16.18 9.74
CA ILE A 98 13.11 15.00 9.17
C ILE A 98 11.61 15.04 9.49
N MET A 99 10.78 15.15 8.45
CA MET A 99 9.34 15.04 8.61
C MET A 99 8.97 13.63 9.11
N LYS A 100 8.41 13.56 10.33
CA LYS A 100 8.20 12.31 11.10
C LYS A 100 7.06 11.43 10.62
N SER A 101 6.22 11.87 9.68
CA SER A 101 5.04 11.10 9.25
C SER A 101 4.85 11.21 7.75
N PHE A 102 5.14 10.11 7.06
CA PHE A 102 4.79 9.90 5.67
C PHE A 102 3.56 9.00 5.59
N PRO A 103 2.55 9.35 4.77
CA PRO A 103 1.41 8.46 4.54
C PRO A 103 1.90 7.19 3.80
N LEU A 104 1.55 6.01 4.34
CA LEU A 104 1.91 4.70 3.78
C LEU A 104 1.07 4.33 2.55
N ALA A 105 -0.22 4.72 2.56
CA ALA A 105 -1.19 4.48 1.49
C ALA A 105 -0.67 4.61 0.05
N PRO A 106 0.04 5.70 -0.36
CA PRO A 106 0.52 5.83 -1.74
C PRO A 106 1.55 4.76 -2.13
N PHE A 107 2.43 4.37 -1.21
CA PHE A 107 3.44 3.34 -1.48
C PHE A 107 2.80 1.95 -1.59
N LEU A 108 1.86 1.66 -0.69
CA LEU A 108 1.11 0.41 -0.70
C LEU A 108 0.27 0.25 -1.97
N SER A 109 -0.33 1.34 -2.44
CA SER A 109 -1.08 1.38 -3.70
C SER A 109 -0.22 1.05 -4.92
N ILE A 110 1.03 1.51 -4.96
CA ILE A 110 1.99 1.16 -6.02
C ILE A 110 2.30 -0.34 -5.97
N GLY A 111 2.56 -0.89 -4.77
CA GLY A 111 2.79 -2.31 -4.57
C GLY A 111 1.62 -3.18 -5.06
N CYS A 112 0.39 -2.79 -4.72
CA CYS A 112 -0.84 -3.46 -5.18
C CYS A 112 -0.98 -3.42 -6.69
N THR A 113 -0.68 -2.28 -7.31
CA THR A 113 -0.73 -2.11 -8.77
C THR A 113 0.27 -3.02 -9.47
N THR A 114 1.52 -3.06 -8.99
CA THR A 114 2.56 -3.92 -9.56
C THR A 114 2.21 -5.40 -9.41
N ALA A 115 1.74 -5.82 -8.24
CA ALA A 115 1.31 -7.19 -8.01
C ALA A 115 0.11 -7.59 -8.89
N TYR A 116 -0.79 -6.64 -9.19
CA TYR A 116 -1.91 -6.87 -10.09
C TYR A 116 -1.42 -7.14 -11.52
N PHE A 117 -0.48 -6.34 -12.03
CA PHE A 117 0.11 -6.60 -13.35
C PHE A 117 0.84 -7.94 -13.40
N ILE A 118 1.51 -8.35 -12.32
CA ILE A 118 2.18 -9.67 -12.22
C ILE A 118 1.16 -10.81 -12.22
N LYS A 119 -0.02 -10.62 -11.63
CA LYS A 119 -1.10 -11.63 -11.65
C LYS A 119 -1.77 -11.75 -13.02
N LEU A 120 -1.79 -10.66 -13.79
CA LEU A 120 -2.48 -10.57 -15.08
C LEU A 120 -1.62 -11.05 -16.27
N GLY A 121 -0.29 -10.98 -16.14
CA GLY A 121 0.68 -11.47 -17.13
C GLY A 121 1.06 -12.92 -16.90
#